data_AF-A0AAU4W1R2-F1
#
_entry.id   AF-A0AAU4W1R2-F1
#
_cell.length_a   1.000
_cell.length_b   1.000
_cell.length_c   1.000
_cell.angle_alpha   90.00
_cell.angle_beta   90.00
_cell.angle_gamma   90.00
#
_symmetry.space_group_name_H-M   'P 1'
#
loop_
_entity.id
_entity.type
_entity.pdbx_description
1 polymer ?
#
loop_
_entity_poly.entity_id
_entity_poly.type
_entity_poly.pdbx_seq_one_letter_code
_entity_poly.pdbx_strand_id
1 'polypeptide(L)' 'MAFSQGQLAYWNQRLDAARTNPDRARTLWDLARTIAGTDDAVWADLVRLLGTWTEQQQGQANP' A
#
# COMPACT_ATOMS: atom_id res chain seq x y z
N MET A 1 8.61 1.15 12.86
CA MET A 1 7.49 1.19 13.85
C MET A 1 6.53 0.05 13.51
N ALA A 2 6.23 -0.83 14.47
CA ALA A 2 5.29 -1.93 14.25
C ALA A 2 3.87 -1.43 14.50
N PHE A 3 2.93 -1.74 13.59
CA PHE A 3 1.52 -1.45 13.79
C PHE A 3 0.99 -2.15 15.03
N SER A 4 0.11 -1.47 15.76
CA SER A 4 -0.67 -2.12 16.81
C SER A 4 -1.68 -3.11 16.19
N GLN A 5 -2.06 -4.17 16.92
CA GLN A 5 -3.00 -5.19 16.44
C GLN A 5 -4.32 -4.58 15.90
N GLY A 6 -4.84 -3.52 16.53
CA GLY A 6 -6.04 -2.82 16.07
C GLY A 6 -5.85 -2.08 14.74
N GLN A 7 -4.64 -1.55 14.45
CA GLN A 7 -4.34 -0.92 13.17
C GLN A 7 -4.22 -1.97 12.06
N LEU A 8 -3.60 -3.12 12.34
CA LEU A 8 -3.55 -4.24 11.38
C LEU A 8 -4.95 -4.74 11.02
N ALA A 9 -5.83 -4.90 12.02
CA ALA A 9 -7.22 -5.30 11.78
C ALA A 9 -7.98 -4.28 10.93
N TYR A 10 -7.81 -2.98 11.20
CA TYR A 10 -8.40 -1.90 10.41
C TYR A 10 -7.94 -1.93 8.95
N TRP A 11 -6.63 -2.07 8.71
CA TRP A 11 -6.08 -2.09 7.36
C TRP A 11 -6.44 -3.35 6.59
N ASN A 12 -6.49 -4.51 7.24
CA ASN A 12 -6.98 -5.74 6.62
C ASN A 12 -8.45 -5.63 6.22
N GLN A 13 -9.30 -5.05 7.08
CA GLN A 13 -10.71 -4.83 6.73
C GLN A 13 -10.86 -3.87 5.55
N ARG A 14 -9.99 -2.84 5.46
CA ARG A 14 -10.00 -1.86 4.37
C ARG A 14 -9.50 -2.46 3.05
N LEU A 15 -8.49 -3.33 3.10
CA LEU A 15 -7.99 -4.08 1.94
C LEU A 15 -9.00 -5.12 1.44
N ASP A 16 -9.72 -5.78 2.36
CA ASP A 16 -10.79 -6.72 2.02
C ASP A 16 -12.01 -6.02 1.40
N ALA A 17 -12.36 -4.84 1.93
CA ALA A 17 -13.40 -3.98 1.38
C ALA A 17 -13.05 -3.40 0.00
N ALA A 18 -11.75 -3.29 -0.33
CA ALA A 18 -11.28 -2.81 -1.62
C ALA A 18 -11.49 -3.87 -2.72
N ARG A 19 -12.66 -3.79 -3.37
CA ARG A 19 -13.11 -4.75 -4.38
C ARG A 19 -12.45 -4.60 -5.76
N THR A 20 -11.84 -3.45 -6.03
CA THR A 20 -11.21 -3.16 -7.32
C THR A 20 -9.72 -2.87 -7.13
N ASN A 21 -8.91 -3.22 -8.13
CA ASN A 21 -7.48 -2.91 -8.14
C ASN A 21 -7.15 -1.43 -7.82
N PRO A 22 -7.86 -0.42 -8.36
CA PRO A 22 -7.61 0.98 -7.98
C PRO A 22 -7.92 1.28 -6.51
N ASP A 23 -8.94 0.65 -5.92
CA ASP A 23 -9.32 0.85 -4.52
C ASP A 23 -8.28 0.21 -3.57
N ARG A 24 -7.73 -0.94 -3.97
CA ARG A 24 -6.61 -1.59 -3.27
C ARG A 24 -5.36 -0.75 -3.32
N ALA A 25 -5.01 -0.22 -4.50
CA ALA A 25 -3.87 0.67 -4.65
C ALA A 25 -4.00 1.93 -3.76
N ARG A 26 -5.20 2.51 -3.69
CA ARG A 26 -5.47 3.66 -2.83
C ARG A 26 -5.38 3.33 -1.34
N THR A 27 -5.86 2.15 -0.94
CA THR A 27 -5.76 1.67 0.45
C THR A 27 -4.31 1.39 0.84
N LEU A 28 -3.53 0.76 -0.05
CA LEU A 28 -2.09 0.54 0.16
C LEU A 28 -1.31 1.86 0.21
N TRP A 29 -1.70 2.86 -0.58
CA TRP A 29 -1.13 4.20 -0.55
C TRP A 29 -1.39 4.93 0.78
N ASP A 30 -2.61 4.82 1.31
CA ASP A 30 -2.99 5.43 2.59
C ASP A 30 -2.27 4.74 3.77
N LEU A 31 -2.13 3.41 3.69
CA LEU A 31 -1.32 2.60 4.61
C LEU A 31 0.14 3.05 4.57
N ALA A 32 0.72 3.18 3.38
CA ALA A 32 2.09 3.62 3.16
C ALA A 32 2.37 4.97 3.83
N ARG A 33 1.48 5.93 3.61
CA ARG A 33 1.57 7.27 4.20
C ARG A 33 1.52 7.23 5.73
N THR A 34 0.74 6.32 6.28
CA THR A 34 0.62 6.12 7.72
C THR A 34 1.88 5.51 8.33
N ILE A 35 2.58 4.61 7.61
CA ILE A 35 3.86 4.00 8.04
C ILE A 35 5.00 5.00 7.93
N ALA A 36 5.08 5.69 6.80
CA ALA A 36 6.19 6.58 6.49
C ALA A 36 6.22 7.81 7.42
N GLY A 37 5.09 8.29 7.91
CA GLY A 37 5.06 9.45 8.81
C GLY A 37 5.85 10.64 8.23
N THR A 38 6.79 11.20 8.99
CA THR A 38 7.76 12.24 8.58
C THR A 38 9.12 11.69 8.13
N ASP A 39 9.28 10.36 8.04
CA ASP A 39 10.56 9.74 7.69
C ASP A 39 10.66 9.57 6.16
N ASP A 40 11.32 10.54 5.50
CA ASP A 40 11.53 10.57 4.05
C ASP A 40 12.22 9.31 3.49
N ALA A 41 13.09 8.66 4.28
CA ALA A 41 13.77 7.43 3.88
C ALA A 41 12.80 6.25 3.75
N VAL A 42 11.86 6.13 4.70
CA VAL A 42 10.82 5.10 4.67
C VAL A 42 9.82 5.40 3.55
N TRP A 43 9.51 6.67 3.31
CA TRP A 43 8.68 7.09 2.19
C TRP A 43 9.29 6.70 0.84
N ALA A 44 10.58 6.99 0.62
CA ALA A 44 11.27 6.70 -0.63
C ALA A 44 11.33 5.20 -0.94
N ASP A 45 11.61 4.35 0.07
CA ASP A 45 11.64 2.90 -0.09
C ASP A 45 10.25 2.35 -0.45
N LEU A 46 9.21 2.88 0.18
CA LEU A 46 7.84 2.44 0.00
C LEU A 46 7.27 2.88 -1.37
N VAL A 47 7.56 4.11 -1.82
CA VAL A 47 7.23 4.56 -3.19
C VAL A 47 7.91 3.68 -4.23
N ARG A 48 9.17 3.29 -3.99
CA ARG A 48 9.92 2.40 -4.89
C ARG A 48 9.28 1.02 -4.97
N LEU A 49 8.88 0.46 -3.83
CA LEU A 49 8.24 -0.85 -3.73
C LEU A 49 6.85 -0.86 -4.38
N LEU A 50 6.06 0.20 -4.20
CA LEU A 50 4.77 0.39 -4.87
C LEU A 50 4.91 0.61 -6.38
N GLY A 51 5.95 1.34 -6.80
CA GLY A 51 6.30 1.53 -8.22
C GLY A 51 6.56 0.17 -8.89
N THR A 52 7.46 -0.63 -8.31
CA THR A 52 7.77 -1.97 -8.82
C THR A 52 6.55 -2.89 -8.82
N TRP A 53 5.71 -2.85 -7.78
CA TRP A 53 4.47 -3.64 -7.75
C TRP A 53 3.48 -3.21 -8.84
N THR A 54 3.34 -1.91 -9.06
CA THR A 54 2.45 -1.35 -10.10
C THR A 54 2.95 -1.71 -11.49
N GLU A 55 4.27 -1.62 -11.74
CA GLU A 55 4.89 -2.04 -13.00
C GLU A 55 4.70 -3.54 -13.26
N GLN A 56 4.85 -4.38 -12.22
CA GLN A 56 4.58 -5.82 -12.35
C GLN A 56 3.11 -6.12 -12.62
N GLN A 57 2.17 -5.41 -12.00
CA GLN A 57 0.74 -5.55 -12.30
C GLN A 57 0.37 -5.05 -13.70
N GLN A 58 0.98 -3.94 -14.16
CA GLN A 58 0.74 -3.42 -15.51
C GLN A 58 1.35 -4.33 -16.59
N GLY A 59 2.51 -4.94 -16.33
CA GLY A 59 3.08 -5.98 -17.19
C GLY A 59 2.23 -7.26 -17.25
N GLN A 60 1.39 -7.51 -16.23
CA GLN A 60 0.41 -8.60 -16.21
C GLN A 60 -0.94 -8.22 -16.85
N ALA A 61 -1.25 -6.93 -16.95
CA ALA A 61 -2.47 -6.39 -17.56
C ALA A 61 -2.33 -6.15 -19.08
N ASN A 62 -1.14 -6.34 -19.65
CA ASN A 62 -0.91 -6.27 -21.09
C ASN A 62 -0.60 -7.68 -21.64
N PRO A 63 -1.60 -8.44 -22.13
CA PRO A 63 -1.37 -9.66 -22.90
C PRO A 63 -0.66 -9.39 -24.24
#